data_AF-A0AAU2P2M8-F1
#
_entry.id   AF-A0AAU2P2M8-F1
#
_cell.length_a   1.000
_cell.length_b   1.000
_cell.length_c   1.000
_cell.angle_alpha   90.00
_cell.angle_beta   90.00
_cell.angle_gamma   90.00
#
_symmetry.space_group_name_H-M   'P 1'
#
loop_
_entity.id
_entity.type
_entity.pdbx_description
1 polymer ?
#
loop_
_entity_poly.entity_id
_entity_poly.type
_entity_poly.pdbx_seq_one_letter_code
_entity_poly.pdbx_strand_id
1 'polypeptide(L)'
;MSRKRKQGDKEKPDPAAEAFAEGMRLVRANRALAAIGFSTCRQKDCEAGPRDGLVRVDSSGVLHVHPTRRAEPAEWAWAAAHAIIHLGFGHVPAATGERVQPDRFDLAARCAVVNRFLLGFPVGLTPEDLPESYPAGDEEQLAARWRRDGVPAAYERCGTAGGEPDQLLVTWHTWSGGTAPDWQLAFAHALTRTMAAAMDMAGGRRASMRGGPTRLQPWEKALSWFVSSYPLLGGIAAGITVVADAELARAHGISIAAVNAEAAEIYINPLREFDDEEWRFVLAHEMLHAALRHSDRCGTRDPYLFNIAADYVINGWLNEMHVGVMPEGLLYDVELRDLSAEEVYDRIATDLRRMRRLSTLRGKGVGDMLGGPLGSPRDYVDLDEFYRRGLGQGLDLHQRQERGFLPGGLVEEIRALSHPPLAWDAQLARWFDEFVPRPEPLRTYARPSRRQAATPDIPRAGRYFPPEEIARCTFGVVLDTSASMDRTLLGKALGAIASYAEARDVPAARVVFCDAAPHDAGYLPVTEIAGRVRVRGRGGTVLQPGVDLLHRADDFPPGAPMLVITDGWCDVLRVRREHAYLIPQGARLPFTARGPVFRVS
;
A
#
# COMPACT_ATOMS: atom_id res chain seq x y z
N MET A 1 -2.85 57.63 69.72
CA MET A 1 -1.83 57.37 68.68
C MET A 1 -2.22 56.11 67.92
N SER A 2 -2.88 56.26 66.76
CA SER A 2 -3.34 55.13 65.94
C SER A 2 -2.28 54.81 64.88
N ARG A 3 -1.73 53.58 64.92
CA ARG A 3 -0.75 53.09 63.94
C ARG A 3 -1.48 52.77 62.63
N LYS A 4 -1.28 53.62 61.62
CA LYS A 4 -1.64 53.35 60.21
C LYS A 4 -0.94 52.09 59.72
N ARG A 5 -1.70 51.05 59.37
CA ARG A 5 -1.24 49.93 58.52
C ARG A 5 -1.17 50.44 57.08
N LYS A 6 0.02 50.40 56.47
CA LYS A 6 0.23 50.65 55.04
C LYS A 6 -0.62 49.66 54.22
N GLN A 7 -1.50 50.19 53.37
CA GLN A 7 -2.11 49.48 52.26
C GLN A 7 -1.01 49.13 51.27
N GLY A 8 -0.83 47.85 50.97
CA GLY A 8 0.05 47.39 49.89
C GLY A 8 -0.51 47.82 48.54
N ASP A 9 0.35 48.38 47.70
CA ASP A 9 0.09 48.67 46.30
C ASP A 9 -0.44 47.40 45.60
N LYS A 10 -1.56 47.52 44.88
CA LYS A 10 -1.95 46.51 43.89
C LYS A 10 -1.00 46.67 42.70
N GLU A 11 -0.12 45.69 42.50
CA GLU A 11 0.76 45.63 41.32
C GLU A 11 -0.09 45.74 40.04
N LYS A 12 0.32 46.65 39.15
CA LYS A 12 -0.30 46.83 37.83
C LYS A 12 -0.14 45.53 37.02
N PRO A 13 -1.13 45.13 36.21
CA PRO A 13 -0.99 43.98 35.32
C PRO A 13 0.20 44.16 34.38
N ASP A 14 1.08 43.16 34.29
CA ASP A 14 2.22 43.12 33.37
C ASP A 14 1.77 42.49 32.04
N PRO A 15 1.57 43.28 30.98
CA PRO A 15 1.06 42.76 29.71
C PRO A 15 1.97 41.70 29.08
N ALA A 16 3.29 41.75 29.35
CA ALA A 16 4.21 40.72 28.87
C ALA A 16 3.98 39.38 29.57
N ALA A 17 3.62 39.41 30.85
CA ALA A 17 3.28 38.20 31.60
C ALA A 17 1.95 37.60 31.19
N GLU A 18 0.96 38.43 30.89
CA GLU A 18 -0.33 37.97 30.37
C GLU A 18 -0.17 37.32 28.98
N ALA A 19 0.59 37.96 28.08
CA ALA A 19 0.85 37.41 26.74
C ALA A 19 1.60 36.07 26.80
N PHE A 20 2.61 35.97 27.66
CA PHE A 20 3.33 34.71 27.88
C PHE A 20 2.41 33.61 28.44
N ALA A 21 1.58 33.94 29.45
CA ALA A 21 0.66 32.98 30.04
C ALA A 21 -0.34 32.46 29.00
N GLU A 22 -0.83 33.32 28.11
CA GLU A 22 -1.70 32.93 27.01
C GLU A 22 -0.99 32.09 25.96
N GLY A 23 0.26 32.42 25.61
CA GLY A 23 1.09 31.57 24.74
C GLY A 23 1.30 30.17 25.33
N MET A 24 1.59 30.08 26.62
CA MET A 24 1.70 28.79 27.31
C MET A 24 0.38 28.01 27.36
N ARG A 25 -0.77 28.70 27.34
CA ARG A 25 -2.09 28.06 27.21
C ARG A 25 -2.24 27.39 25.86
N LEU A 26 -1.77 28.02 24.78
CA LEU A 26 -1.75 27.44 23.43
C LEU A 26 -0.84 26.21 23.36
N VAL A 27 0.37 26.28 23.92
CA VAL A 27 1.28 25.13 23.99
C VAL A 27 0.67 23.96 24.76
N ARG A 28 0.08 24.22 25.93
CA ARG A 28 -0.55 23.18 26.77
C ARG A 28 -1.84 22.63 26.16
N ALA A 29 -2.46 23.34 25.22
CA ALA A 29 -3.60 22.80 24.46
C ALA A 29 -3.16 21.68 23.50
N ASN A 30 -1.90 21.66 23.08
CA ASN A 30 -1.32 20.59 22.28
C ASN A 30 -0.90 19.42 23.17
N ARG A 31 -1.52 18.24 22.99
CA ARG A 31 -1.29 17.08 23.87
C ARG A 31 0.09 16.46 23.74
N ALA A 32 0.73 16.55 22.56
CA ALA A 32 2.08 16.03 22.38
C ALA A 32 3.09 16.86 23.19
N LEU A 33 2.97 18.19 23.13
CA LEU A 33 3.83 19.12 23.87
C LEU A 33 3.53 19.10 25.38
N ALA A 34 2.25 19.04 25.76
CA ALA A 34 1.83 19.03 27.17
C ALA A 34 2.23 17.76 27.94
N ALA A 35 2.53 16.67 27.23
CA ALA A 35 2.97 15.42 27.85
C ALA A 35 4.45 15.44 28.27
N ILE A 36 5.24 16.38 27.77
CA ILE A 36 6.61 16.59 28.23
C ILE A 36 6.54 17.31 29.58
N GLY A 37 7.18 16.74 30.59
CA GLY A 37 7.20 17.26 31.97
C GLY A 37 8.12 18.46 32.15
N PHE A 38 7.97 19.51 31.34
CA PHE A 38 8.80 20.71 31.40
C PHE A 38 8.32 21.71 32.46
N SER A 39 9.23 22.58 32.91
CA SER A 39 8.96 23.71 33.81
C SER A 39 9.44 25.02 33.20
N THR A 40 9.10 26.17 33.79
CA THR A 40 9.49 27.49 33.25
C THR A 40 10.18 28.34 34.31
N CYS A 41 11.33 28.91 33.95
CA CYS A 41 12.06 29.90 34.74
C CYS A 41 11.94 31.26 34.03
N ARG A 42 11.17 32.20 34.60
CA ARG A 42 10.94 33.54 34.03
C ARG A 42 11.24 34.66 35.03
N GLN A 43 11.94 34.34 36.12
CA GLN A 43 12.31 35.33 37.12
C GLN A 43 13.44 36.24 36.59
N LYS A 44 13.58 37.46 37.14
CA LYS A 44 14.59 38.42 36.67
C LYS A 44 16.03 37.95 36.89
N ASP A 45 16.21 37.05 37.86
CA ASP A 45 17.44 36.40 38.28
C ASP A 45 17.60 35.00 37.68
N CYS A 46 16.82 34.65 36.65
CA CYS A 46 16.98 33.39 35.93
C CYS A 46 18.32 33.40 35.16
N GLU A 47 19.36 32.79 35.73
CA GLU A 47 20.75 32.87 35.22
C GLU A 47 20.90 32.39 33.77
N ALA A 48 20.14 31.38 33.37
CA ALA A 48 20.19 30.80 32.03
C ALA A 48 19.17 31.45 31.06
N GLY A 49 18.45 32.49 31.48
CA GLY A 49 17.54 33.25 30.62
C GLY A 49 18.26 33.89 29.42
N PRO A 50 17.68 33.86 28.20
CA PRO A 50 18.28 34.51 27.05
C PRO A 50 18.29 36.04 27.23
N ARG A 51 19.36 36.71 26.76
CA ARG A 51 19.48 38.17 26.84
C ARG A 51 18.59 38.91 25.86
N ASP A 52 18.56 38.47 24.60
CA ASP A 52 17.85 39.15 23.51
C ASP A 52 16.75 38.28 22.86
N GLY A 53 16.69 36.99 23.21
CA GLY A 53 15.70 36.04 22.70
C GLY A 53 14.47 35.87 23.58
N LEU A 54 13.64 34.89 23.23
CA LEU A 54 12.40 34.56 23.94
C LEU A 54 12.63 33.43 24.95
N VAL A 55 13.15 32.29 24.48
CA VAL A 55 13.23 31.05 25.27
C VAL A 55 14.55 30.32 24.99
N ARG A 56 15.07 29.64 26.00
CA ARG A 56 16.11 28.62 25.92
C ARG A 56 15.64 27.39 26.69
N VAL A 57 16.01 26.19 26.27
CA VAL A 57 15.73 24.94 27.00
C VAL A 57 17.01 24.30 27.51
N ASP A 58 16.93 23.69 28.69
CA ASP A 58 18.00 22.88 29.24
C ASP A 58 17.69 21.37 29.34
N SER A 59 18.72 20.57 29.63
CA SER A 59 18.58 19.11 29.79
C SER A 59 17.68 18.66 30.95
N SER A 60 17.40 19.55 31.92
CA SER A 60 16.51 19.27 33.05
C SER A 60 15.04 19.53 32.70
N GLY A 61 14.75 19.95 31.47
CA GLY A 61 13.40 20.28 31.04
C GLY A 61 12.93 21.65 31.53
N VAL A 62 13.85 22.56 31.84
CA VAL A 62 13.50 23.95 32.19
C VAL A 62 13.54 24.82 30.94
N LEU A 63 12.43 25.50 30.68
CA LEU A 63 12.35 26.59 29.71
C LEU A 63 12.75 27.89 30.42
N HIS A 64 13.92 28.42 30.09
CA HIS A 64 14.43 29.70 30.55
C HIS A 64 13.88 30.80 29.64
N VAL A 65 12.97 31.61 30.18
CA VAL A 65 12.16 32.56 29.44
C VAL A 65 12.57 33.97 29.80
N HIS A 66 12.69 34.84 28.79
CA HIS A 66 13.01 36.24 29.02
C HIS A 66 11.92 36.92 29.90
N PRO A 67 12.29 37.56 31.03
CA PRO A 67 11.33 38.03 32.02
C PRO A 67 10.43 39.17 31.51
N THR A 68 10.97 40.09 30.71
CA THR A 68 10.28 41.34 30.34
C THR A 68 10.09 41.56 28.82
N ARG A 69 10.43 40.58 27.98
CA ARG A 69 10.32 40.72 26.52
C ARG A 69 8.85 40.81 26.15
N ARG A 70 8.51 41.68 25.21
CA ARG A 70 7.16 41.77 24.64
C ARG A 70 7.13 40.99 23.34
N ALA A 71 6.16 40.10 23.24
CA ALA A 71 5.84 39.27 22.08
C ALA A 71 4.36 38.92 22.20
N GLU A 72 3.71 38.71 21.06
CA GLU A 72 2.32 38.28 21.00
C GLU A 72 2.17 36.85 21.57
N PRO A 73 0.99 36.47 22.09
CA PRO A 73 0.77 35.14 22.62
C PRO A 73 1.13 34.01 21.64
N ALA A 74 0.88 34.22 20.34
CA ALA A 74 1.17 33.25 19.31
C ALA A 74 2.70 33.09 19.08
N GLU A 75 3.48 34.16 19.20
CA GLU A 75 4.95 34.10 19.10
C GLU A 75 5.56 33.38 20.32
N TRP A 76 5.03 33.64 21.52
CA TRP A 76 5.41 32.91 22.73
C TRP A 76 5.11 31.41 22.61
N ALA A 77 3.94 31.07 22.05
CA ALA A 77 3.56 29.68 21.84
C ALA A 77 4.50 28.97 20.87
N TRP A 78 4.88 29.63 19.78
CA TRP A 78 5.83 29.08 18.81
C TRP A 78 7.21 28.86 19.43
N ALA A 79 7.76 29.87 20.13
CA ALA A 79 9.08 29.78 20.75
C ALA A 79 9.14 28.69 21.84
N ALA A 80 8.10 28.58 22.67
CA ALA A 80 8.01 27.51 23.64
C ALA A 80 7.85 26.13 22.99
N ALA A 81 7.06 26.01 21.92
CA ALA A 81 6.92 24.75 21.17
C ALA A 81 8.26 24.30 20.57
N HIS A 82 9.01 25.20 19.93
CA HIS A 82 10.35 24.95 19.41
C HIS A 82 11.28 24.40 20.50
N ALA A 83 11.35 25.08 21.64
CA ALA A 83 12.18 24.68 22.77
C ALA A 83 11.77 23.31 23.35
N ILE A 84 10.46 23.01 23.42
CA ILE A 84 9.96 21.71 23.87
C ILE A 84 10.28 20.59 22.88
N ILE A 85 10.25 20.86 21.58
CA ILE A 85 10.59 19.86 20.56
C ILE A 85 12.07 19.48 20.64
N HIS A 86 12.97 20.40 21.01
CA HIS A 86 14.38 20.03 21.29
C HIS A 86 14.51 18.98 22.41
N LEU A 87 13.65 19.02 23.45
CA LEU A 87 13.60 17.94 24.45
C LEU A 87 13.11 16.65 23.79
N GLY A 88 12.01 16.71 23.06
CA GLY A 88 11.40 15.53 22.41
C GLY A 88 12.25 14.88 21.32
N PHE A 89 13.13 15.63 20.67
CA PHE A 89 14.09 15.12 19.68
C PHE A 89 15.40 14.68 20.32
N GLY A 90 15.57 14.90 21.64
CA GLY A 90 16.77 14.54 22.40
C GLY A 90 18.00 15.37 22.05
N HIS A 91 17.79 16.61 21.61
CA HIS A 91 18.86 17.58 21.40
C HIS A 91 19.47 18.05 22.73
N VAL A 92 18.67 18.02 23.80
CA VAL A 92 19.05 18.32 25.18
C VAL A 92 18.69 17.17 26.13
N PRO A 93 19.30 15.97 25.99
CA PRO A 93 18.87 14.80 26.77
C PRO A 93 19.32 14.92 28.23
N ALA A 94 18.47 14.48 29.15
CA ALA A 94 18.83 14.35 30.56
C ALA A 94 19.84 13.21 30.74
N ALA A 95 21.03 13.51 31.22
CA ALA A 95 22.06 12.49 31.46
C ALA A 95 22.95 12.86 32.65
N THR A 96 23.46 11.84 33.32
CA THR A 96 24.49 11.98 34.36
C THR A 96 25.88 12.10 33.71
N GLY A 97 26.76 12.92 34.29
CA GLY A 97 28.12 13.13 33.79
C GLY A 97 28.36 14.51 33.15
N GLU A 98 29.60 14.78 32.78
CA GLU A 98 30.01 16.03 32.15
C GLU A 98 29.34 16.20 30.77
N ARG A 99 28.94 17.43 30.45
CA ARG A 99 28.16 17.76 29.25
C ARG A 99 28.94 18.73 28.37
N VAL A 100 29.28 18.28 27.16
CA VAL A 100 29.95 19.11 26.16
C VAL A 100 28.89 19.86 25.36
N GLN A 101 28.92 21.19 25.38
CA GLN A 101 27.96 21.99 24.62
C GLN A 101 28.10 21.74 23.11
N PRO A 102 26.97 21.69 22.37
CA PRO A 102 27.00 21.52 20.92
C PRO A 102 27.71 22.70 20.25
N ASP A 103 28.37 22.44 19.11
CA ASP A 103 28.95 23.50 18.31
C ASP A 103 27.87 24.27 17.53
N ARG A 104 28.25 25.39 16.90
CA ARG A 104 27.31 26.23 16.15
C ARG A 104 26.64 25.50 14.98
N PHE A 105 27.25 24.45 14.43
CA PHE A 105 26.73 23.70 13.30
C PHE A 105 25.66 22.73 13.77
N ASP A 106 25.89 22.03 14.88
CA ASP A 106 24.89 21.19 15.53
C ASP A 106 23.68 22.02 15.97
N LEU A 107 23.92 23.17 16.61
CA LEU A 107 22.85 24.08 17.05
C LEU A 107 21.94 24.48 15.89
N ALA A 108 22.52 25.01 14.81
CA ALA A 108 21.78 25.44 13.63
C ALA A 108 21.04 24.27 12.96
N ALA A 109 21.69 23.12 12.80
CA ALA A 109 21.10 21.96 12.12
C ALA A 109 19.88 21.43 12.88
N ARG A 110 19.99 21.34 14.21
CA ARG A 110 18.91 20.92 15.10
C ARG A 110 17.74 21.90 15.04
N CYS A 111 17.99 23.21 15.14
CA CYS A 111 16.93 24.22 15.02
C CYS A 111 16.25 24.17 13.64
N ALA A 112 17.00 23.96 12.56
CA ALA A 112 16.45 23.82 11.22
C ALA A 112 15.51 22.62 11.09
N VAL A 113 15.87 21.47 11.68
CA VAL A 113 14.99 20.27 11.66
C VAL A 113 13.77 20.46 12.57
N VAL A 114 13.92 21.09 13.75
CA VAL A 114 12.80 21.44 14.63
C VAL A 114 11.82 22.38 13.93
N ASN A 115 12.31 23.42 13.25
CA ASN A 115 11.47 24.35 12.50
C ASN A 115 10.76 23.67 11.33
N ARG A 116 11.46 22.78 10.60
CA ARG A 116 10.85 21.95 9.56
C ARG A 116 9.71 21.10 10.11
N PHE A 117 9.88 20.53 11.30
CA PHE A 117 8.82 19.78 11.97
C PHE A 117 7.63 20.68 12.35
N LEU A 118 7.89 21.89 12.88
CA LEU A 118 6.85 22.86 13.25
C LEU A 118 6.02 23.34 12.06
N LEU A 119 6.56 23.37 10.84
CA LEU A 119 5.76 23.65 9.63
C LEU A 119 4.65 22.61 9.41
N GLY A 120 4.93 21.33 9.70
CA GLY A 120 3.94 20.24 9.63
C GLY A 120 3.13 20.05 10.92
N PHE A 121 3.55 20.69 12.01
CA PHE A 121 2.93 20.59 13.34
C PHE A 121 2.73 21.99 13.95
N PRO A 122 1.87 22.84 13.36
CA PRO A 122 1.83 24.25 13.67
C PRO A 122 1.31 24.51 15.09
N VAL A 123 2.08 25.26 15.87
CA VAL A 123 1.71 25.80 17.18
C VAL A 123 2.20 27.24 17.26
N GLY A 124 1.29 28.17 17.56
CA GLY A 124 1.61 29.60 17.59
C GLY A 124 1.76 30.22 16.20
N LEU A 125 2.55 31.28 16.11
CA LEU A 125 2.86 32.00 14.87
C LEU A 125 4.34 31.84 14.55
N THR A 126 4.63 31.33 13.35
CA THR A 126 6.01 31.20 12.87
C THR A 126 6.59 32.59 12.59
N PRO A 127 7.80 32.91 13.09
CA PRO A 127 8.45 34.20 12.83
C PRO A 127 8.67 34.45 11.33
N GLU A 128 8.43 35.70 10.89
CA GLU A 128 8.53 36.12 9.48
C GLU A 128 9.96 36.06 8.93
N ASP A 129 10.96 36.13 9.80
CA ASP A 129 12.39 36.09 9.45
C ASP A 129 12.92 34.68 9.20
N LEU A 130 12.10 33.65 9.42
CA LEU A 130 12.46 32.26 9.12
C LEU A 130 12.17 31.89 7.66
N PRO A 131 12.99 31.01 7.05
CA PRO A 131 12.78 30.58 5.68
C PRO A 131 11.51 29.75 5.51
N GLU A 132 10.85 29.90 4.36
CA GLU A 132 9.64 29.13 3.99
C GLU A 132 9.90 27.63 3.78
N SER A 133 11.15 27.26 3.53
CA SER A 133 11.55 25.87 3.33
C SER A 133 12.90 25.53 3.96
N TYR A 134 13.05 24.27 4.33
CA TYR A 134 14.22 23.74 5.03
C TYR A 134 14.86 22.60 4.22
N PRO A 135 16.20 22.46 4.27
CA PRO A 135 16.90 21.44 3.50
C PRO A 135 16.50 20.02 3.96
N ALA A 136 16.57 19.07 3.04
CA ALA A 136 16.39 17.65 3.32
C ALA A 136 17.62 17.04 4.03
N GLY A 137 17.38 16.01 4.85
CA GLY A 137 18.38 15.34 5.68
C GLY A 137 18.04 15.39 7.17
N ASP A 138 18.69 14.54 7.95
CA ASP A 138 18.69 14.56 9.42
C ASP A 138 19.69 15.59 9.97
N GLU A 139 19.65 15.83 11.28
CA GLU A 139 20.48 16.83 11.96
C GLU A 139 21.98 16.56 11.78
N GLU A 140 22.40 15.31 11.79
CA GLU A 140 23.80 14.91 11.69
C GLU A 140 24.36 15.15 10.29
N GLN A 141 23.60 14.78 9.26
CA GLN A 141 23.94 15.04 7.86
C GLN A 141 24.01 16.54 7.55
N LEU A 142 23.10 17.33 8.13
CA LEU A 142 23.09 18.78 7.97
C LEU A 142 24.28 19.43 8.69
N ALA A 143 24.54 19.06 9.94
CA ALA A 143 25.69 19.57 10.70
C ALA A 143 27.01 19.22 10.01
N ALA A 144 27.18 17.97 9.54
CA ALA A 144 28.38 17.55 8.81
C ALA A 144 28.59 18.33 7.50
N ARG A 145 27.50 18.65 6.78
CA ARG A 145 27.56 19.47 5.57
C ARG A 145 27.94 20.91 5.88
N TRP A 146 27.31 21.52 6.87
CA TRP A 146 27.59 22.91 7.24
C TRP A 146 28.96 23.10 7.90
N ARG A 147 29.51 22.07 8.54
CA ARG A 147 30.92 22.08 8.97
C ARG A 147 31.88 22.22 7.78
N ARG A 148 31.55 21.65 6.62
CA ARG A 148 32.37 21.76 5.40
C ARG A 148 32.12 23.06 4.65
N ASP A 149 30.85 23.42 4.47
CA ASP A 149 30.45 24.46 3.51
C ASP A 149 30.13 25.81 4.18
N GLY A 150 30.06 25.84 5.51
CA GLY A 150 29.53 26.95 6.30
C GLY A 150 28.02 26.82 6.55
N VAL A 151 27.53 27.48 7.62
CA VAL A 151 26.09 27.60 7.88
C VAL A 151 25.54 28.68 6.96
N PRO A 152 24.50 28.42 6.15
CA PRO A 152 23.88 29.47 5.35
C PRO A 152 23.24 30.55 6.24
N ALA A 153 23.31 31.82 5.81
CA ALA A 153 22.85 32.97 6.60
C ALA A 153 21.41 32.84 7.12
N ALA A 154 20.51 32.23 6.33
CA ALA A 154 19.12 31.98 6.72
C ALA A 154 18.95 31.03 7.93
N TYR A 155 19.98 30.24 8.26
CA TYR A 155 19.95 29.27 9.36
C TYR A 155 20.87 29.65 10.52
N GLU A 156 21.65 30.73 10.42
CA GLU A 156 22.55 31.17 11.50
C GLU A 156 21.81 31.61 12.76
N ARG A 157 20.54 32.04 12.64
CA ARG A 157 19.71 32.55 13.75
C ARG A 157 18.32 31.93 13.78
N CYS A 158 18.22 30.63 13.50
CA CYS A 158 16.93 29.94 13.43
C CYS A 158 16.39 29.42 14.78
N GLY A 159 17.12 29.67 15.87
CA GLY A 159 16.73 29.32 17.24
C GLY A 159 15.96 30.43 17.97
N THR A 160 15.54 30.14 19.20
CA THR A 160 14.61 30.97 19.98
C THR A 160 15.27 31.91 21.01
N ALA A 161 16.57 31.78 21.23
CA ALA A 161 17.35 32.55 22.19
C ALA A 161 18.05 33.78 21.56
N GLY A 162 17.62 34.21 20.38
CA GLY A 162 18.19 35.35 19.67
C GLY A 162 19.57 35.01 19.10
N GLY A 163 20.59 35.79 19.46
CA GLY A 163 21.98 35.52 19.04
C GLY A 163 22.70 34.45 19.87
N GLU A 164 22.05 33.92 20.91
CA GLU A 164 22.62 32.92 21.80
C GLU A 164 22.07 31.51 21.47
N PRO A 165 22.75 30.43 21.88
CA PRO A 165 22.19 29.08 21.81
C PRO A 165 20.91 28.97 22.62
N ASP A 166 19.88 28.36 22.05
CA ASP A 166 18.62 28.03 22.73
C ASP A 166 18.60 26.60 23.30
N GLN A 167 19.67 25.85 23.07
CA GLN A 167 19.90 24.52 23.62
C GLN A 167 21.03 24.59 24.64
N LEU A 168 20.77 24.16 25.87
CA LEU A 168 21.74 24.16 26.95
C LEU A 168 21.88 22.77 27.57
N LEU A 169 23.06 22.16 27.43
CA LEU A 169 23.31 20.89 28.10
C LEU A 169 23.71 21.11 29.55
N VAL A 170 22.95 20.53 30.48
CA VAL A 170 23.25 20.58 31.92
C VAL A 170 23.32 19.17 32.49
N THR A 171 24.13 19.00 33.54
CA THR A 171 24.27 17.72 34.22
C THR A 171 23.00 17.43 35.02
N TRP A 172 22.42 16.24 34.83
CA TRP A 172 21.32 15.78 35.67
C TRP A 172 21.85 15.36 37.05
N HIS A 173 21.42 16.04 38.10
CA HIS A 173 21.82 15.73 39.48
C HIS A 173 20.87 14.71 40.11
N THR A 174 21.41 13.61 40.65
CA THR A 174 20.65 12.49 41.23
C THR A 174 20.00 12.79 42.59
N TRP A 175 20.41 13.87 43.28
CA TRP A 175 19.71 14.36 44.49
C TRP A 175 18.25 14.75 44.18
N SER A 176 17.90 15.05 42.93
CA SER A 176 16.52 15.34 42.51
C SER A 176 15.54 14.17 42.69
N GLY A 177 15.98 13.01 43.19
CA GLY A 177 15.13 11.92 43.68
C GLY A 177 14.56 11.01 42.60
N GLY A 178 15.03 11.09 41.36
CA GLY A 178 14.52 10.31 40.23
C GLY A 178 15.59 9.91 39.21
N THR A 179 15.30 8.86 38.46
CA THR A 179 16.03 8.49 37.23
C THR A 179 15.93 9.62 36.21
N ALA A 180 16.98 9.82 35.42
CA ALA A 180 16.97 10.81 34.36
C ALA A 180 15.77 10.57 33.41
N PRO A 181 14.94 11.59 33.16
CA PRO A 181 13.76 11.45 32.31
C PRO A 181 14.15 11.21 30.85
N ASP A 182 13.45 10.27 30.22
CA ASP A 182 13.56 10.04 28.77
C ASP A 182 12.54 10.92 28.03
N TRP A 183 12.99 12.13 27.70
CA TRP A 183 12.17 13.12 26.98
C TRP A 183 11.76 12.64 25.60
N GLN A 184 12.64 11.93 24.90
CA GLN A 184 12.39 11.41 23.55
C GLN A 184 11.26 10.38 23.58
N LEU A 185 11.35 9.40 24.49
CA LEU A 185 10.34 8.37 24.63
C LEU A 185 9.00 8.97 25.08
N ALA A 186 9.01 9.92 26.02
CA ALA A 186 7.80 10.60 26.47
C ALA A 186 7.11 11.35 25.31
N PHE A 187 7.88 12.06 24.49
CA PHE A 187 7.37 12.79 23.34
C PHE A 187 6.85 11.86 22.24
N ALA A 188 7.60 10.81 21.89
CA ALA A 188 7.20 9.82 20.90
C ALA A 188 5.85 9.16 21.28
N HIS A 189 5.73 8.70 22.53
CA HIS A 189 4.47 8.14 23.03
C HIS A 189 3.32 9.15 22.99
N ALA A 190 3.58 10.42 23.28
CA ALA A 190 2.56 11.47 23.26
C ALA A 190 2.13 11.83 21.83
N LEU A 191 3.06 11.88 20.89
CA LEU A 191 2.79 12.11 19.48
C LEU A 191 1.94 10.97 18.91
N THR A 192 2.32 9.71 19.14
CA THR A 192 1.54 8.53 18.72
C THR A 192 0.11 8.57 19.28
N ARG A 193 -0.06 8.87 20.58
CA ARG A 193 -1.40 9.01 21.17
C ARG A 193 -2.20 10.18 20.59
N THR A 194 -1.54 11.28 20.24
CA THR A 194 -2.19 12.46 19.66
C THR A 194 -2.65 12.17 18.23
N MET A 195 -1.81 11.51 17.43
CA MET A 195 -2.19 11.05 16.09
C MET A 195 -3.32 10.03 16.14
N ALA A 196 -3.24 9.04 17.03
CA ALA A 196 -4.32 8.07 17.25
C ALA A 196 -5.65 8.79 17.58
N ALA A 197 -5.63 9.74 18.52
CA ALA A 197 -6.82 10.51 18.87
C ALA A 197 -7.37 11.37 17.72
N ALA A 198 -6.51 11.93 16.87
CA ALA A 198 -6.92 12.70 15.70
C ALA A 198 -7.55 11.79 14.64
N MET A 199 -6.98 10.61 14.40
CA MET A 199 -7.54 9.58 13.51
C MET A 199 -8.89 9.07 14.04
N ASP A 200 -9.03 8.92 15.35
CA ASP A 200 -10.30 8.56 15.97
C ASP A 200 -11.35 9.67 15.77
N MET A 201 -11.00 10.95 15.90
CA MET A 201 -11.94 12.04 15.62
C MET A 201 -12.32 12.11 14.14
N ALA A 202 -11.35 11.98 13.23
CA ALA A 202 -11.59 11.99 11.79
C ALA A 202 -12.50 10.84 11.35
N GLY A 203 -12.37 9.68 12.00
CA GLY A 203 -13.25 8.53 11.79
C GLY A 203 -14.57 8.57 12.56
N GLY A 204 -14.92 9.69 13.23
CA GLY A 204 -16.16 9.81 14.02
C GLY A 204 -16.19 8.98 15.32
N ARG A 205 -15.07 8.32 15.67
CA ARG A 205 -14.89 7.42 16.83
C ARG A 205 -14.66 8.18 18.14
N ARG A 206 -14.56 9.51 18.07
CA ARG A 206 -14.38 10.39 19.24
C ARG A 206 -15.00 11.77 19.00
N ALA A 207 -15.85 12.22 19.93
CA ALA A 207 -16.53 13.52 19.83
C ALA A 207 -15.64 14.73 20.19
N SER A 208 -14.54 14.52 20.95
CA SER A 208 -13.58 15.59 21.24
C SER A 208 -12.20 15.07 21.63
N MET A 209 -11.17 15.87 21.38
CA MET A 209 -9.78 15.62 21.81
C MET A 209 -9.64 15.46 23.33
N ARG A 210 -10.62 15.88 24.15
CA ARG A 210 -10.55 15.88 25.62
C ARG A 210 -11.41 14.79 26.30
N GLY A 211 -12.25 14.08 25.57
CA GLY A 211 -13.07 12.99 26.14
C GLY A 211 -12.23 11.86 26.76
N GLY A 212 -12.75 11.17 27.77
CA GLY A 212 -12.14 9.94 28.29
C GLY A 212 -12.08 8.86 27.20
N PRO A 213 -11.22 7.82 27.35
CA PRO A 213 -11.18 6.73 26.38
C PRO A 213 -12.55 6.04 26.35
N THR A 214 -13.18 6.00 25.18
CA THR A 214 -14.27 5.04 24.93
C THR A 214 -13.71 3.65 25.22
N ARG A 215 -14.44 2.80 25.95
CA ARG A 215 -14.00 1.42 26.19
C ARG A 215 -14.04 0.71 24.84
N LEU A 216 -12.89 0.63 24.18
CA LEU A 216 -12.75 0.00 22.88
C LEU A 216 -13.08 -1.48 23.00
N GLN A 217 -13.87 -1.97 22.07
CA GLN A 217 -14.09 -3.39 21.86
C GLN A 217 -12.77 -4.05 21.38
N PRO A 218 -12.56 -5.35 21.63
CA PRO A 218 -11.33 -6.04 21.24
C PRO A 218 -10.91 -5.84 19.78
N TRP A 219 -11.86 -5.92 18.83
CA TRP A 219 -11.60 -5.66 17.40
C TRP A 219 -11.20 -4.21 17.10
N GLU A 220 -11.73 -3.23 17.84
CA GLU A 220 -11.35 -1.83 17.68
C GLU A 220 -9.92 -1.58 18.18
N LYS A 221 -9.51 -2.25 19.26
CA LYS A 221 -8.11 -2.22 19.73
C LYS A 221 -7.17 -2.88 18.72
N ALA A 222 -7.58 -4.03 18.17
CA ALA A 222 -6.80 -4.72 17.14
C ALA A 222 -6.59 -3.84 15.90
N LEU A 223 -7.63 -3.19 15.39
CA LEU A 223 -7.52 -2.24 14.27
C LEU A 223 -6.59 -1.06 14.62
N SER A 224 -6.76 -0.47 15.81
CA SER A 224 -5.91 0.64 16.29
C SER A 224 -4.43 0.25 16.42
N TRP A 225 -4.15 -1.00 16.77
CA TRP A 225 -2.80 -1.53 16.80
C TRP A 225 -2.17 -1.56 15.40
N PHE A 226 -2.89 -1.95 14.35
CA PHE A 226 -2.36 -1.90 12.98
C PHE A 226 -2.01 -0.47 12.56
N VAL A 227 -2.90 0.48 12.81
CA VAL A 227 -2.71 1.90 12.47
C VAL A 227 -1.48 2.49 13.18
N SER A 228 -1.25 2.13 14.43
CA SER A 228 -0.20 2.74 15.26
C SER A 228 1.12 2.00 15.27
N SER A 229 1.10 0.68 15.08
CA SER A 229 2.20 -0.21 15.47
C SER A 229 2.65 -1.17 14.39
N TYR A 230 1.90 -1.34 13.29
CA TYR A 230 2.21 -2.30 12.22
C TYR A 230 2.25 -1.63 10.83
N PRO A 231 3.42 -1.11 10.41
CA PRO A 231 3.60 -0.31 9.19
C PRO A 231 3.01 -0.92 7.91
N LEU A 232 3.17 -2.23 7.72
CA LEU A 232 2.79 -2.93 6.48
C LEU A 232 1.29 -2.79 6.17
N LEU A 233 0.43 -2.89 7.18
CA LEU A 233 -1.03 -2.79 7.03
C LEU A 233 -1.60 -1.48 7.59
N GLY A 234 -0.78 -0.63 8.21
CA GLY A 234 -1.24 0.58 8.92
C GLY A 234 -1.97 1.58 8.02
N GLY A 235 -1.52 1.77 6.78
CA GLY A 235 -2.21 2.63 5.81
C GLY A 235 -3.59 2.12 5.41
N ILE A 236 -3.74 0.80 5.28
CA ILE A 236 -5.02 0.15 4.95
C ILE A 236 -5.96 0.21 6.16
N ALA A 237 -5.45 -0.14 7.34
CA ALA A 237 -6.20 -0.11 8.59
C ALA A 237 -6.75 1.30 8.90
N ALA A 238 -6.06 2.36 8.46
CA ALA A 238 -6.50 3.74 8.66
C ALA A 238 -7.69 4.13 7.76
N GLY A 239 -7.85 3.48 6.61
CA GLY A 239 -8.94 3.77 5.65
C GLY A 239 -10.09 2.75 5.67
N ILE A 240 -9.91 1.58 6.31
CA ILE A 240 -10.96 0.57 6.42
C ILE A 240 -11.93 0.88 7.57
N THR A 241 -13.21 0.57 7.35
CA THR A 241 -14.26 0.62 8.38
C THR A 241 -14.59 -0.78 8.87
N VAL A 242 -14.61 -1.00 10.19
CA VAL A 242 -15.09 -2.26 10.77
C VAL A 242 -16.57 -2.12 11.12
N VAL A 243 -17.41 -3.01 10.60
CA VAL A 243 -18.85 -3.05 10.82
C VAL A 243 -19.18 -4.26 11.70
N ALA A 244 -19.58 -3.99 12.95
CA ALA A 244 -19.89 -5.01 13.94
C ALA A 244 -21.40 -5.03 14.22
N ASP A 245 -22.17 -5.74 13.39
CA ASP A 245 -23.62 -5.83 13.49
C ASP A 245 -24.07 -7.30 13.45
N ALA A 246 -24.71 -7.76 14.52
CA ALA A 246 -25.13 -9.15 14.68
C ALA A 246 -26.27 -9.56 13.75
N GLU A 247 -27.16 -8.63 13.37
CA GLU A 247 -28.26 -8.90 12.45
C GLU A 247 -27.73 -9.01 11.03
N LEU A 248 -26.85 -8.09 10.62
CA LEU A 248 -26.20 -8.12 9.33
C LEU A 248 -25.32 -9.38 9.19
N ALA A 249 -24.51 -9.70 10.20
CA ALA A 249 -23.71 -10.93 10.20
C ALA A 249 -24.59 -12.18 10.01
N ARG A 250 -25.74 -12.25 10.68
CA ARG A 250 -26.69 -13.36 10.52
C ARG A 250 -27.31 -13.40 9.12
N ALA A 251 -27.73 -12.25 8.59
CA ALA A 251 -28.37 -12.14 7.28
C ALA A 251 -27.43 -12.56 6.14
N HIS A 252 -26.13 -12.28 6.26
CA HIS A 252 -25.12 -12.57 5.23
C HIS A 252 -24.31 -13.85 5.50
N GLY A 253 -24.66 -14.59 6.56
CA GLY A 253 -24.02 -15.84 6.93
C GLY A 253 -22.56 -15.68 7.35
N ILE A 254 -22.23 -14.59 8.05
CA ILE A 254 -20.87 -14.26 8.51
C ILE A 254 -20.62 -14.94 9.86
N SER A 255 -19.80 -15.99 9.84
CA SER A 255 -19.48 -16.80 11.01
C SER A 255 -18.47 -16.12 11.93
N ILE A 256 -17.41 -15.53 11.37
CA ILE A 256 -16.38 -14.76 12.07
C ILE A 256 -16.24 -13.38 11.44
N ALA A 257 -15.79 -13.33 10.19
CA ALA A 257 -15.57 -12.09 9.46
C ALA A 257 -15.79 -12.30 7.95
N ALA A 258 -15.94 -11.18 7.24
CA ALA A 258 -15.96 -11.09 5.78
C ALA A 258 -15.55 -9.68 5.38
N VAL A 259 -15.00 -9.51 4.18
CA VAL A 259 -14.55 -8.21 3.68
C VAL A 259 -15.24 -7.81 2.40
N ASN A 260 -15.46 -6.51 2.27
CA ASN A 260 -15.89 -5.88 1.05
C ASN A 260 -14.82 -4.87 0.59
N ALA A 261 -14.09 -5.24 -0.46
CA ALA A 261 -13.06 -4.38 -1.02
C ALA A 261 -13.63 -3.13 -1.71
N GLU A 262 -14.83 -3.19 -2.28
CA GLU A 262 -15.48 -2.04 -2.96
C GLU A 262 -16.04 -0.99 -1.99
N ALA A 263 -16.17 -1.34 -0.70
CA ALA A 263 -16.64 -0.43 0.35
C ALA A 263 -15.53 -0.06 1.35
N ALA A 264 -14.37 -0.70 1.28
CA ALA A 264 -13.35 -0.69 2.33
C ALA A 264 -13.96 -1.02 3.70
N GLU A 265 -14.76 -2.07 3.76
CA GLU A 265 -15.49 -2.49 4.96
C GLU A 265 -15.15 -3.94 5.34
N ILE A 266 -14.80 -4.16 6.60
CA ILE A 266 -14.70 -5.50 7.19
C ILE A 266 -15.92 -5.69 8.10
N TYR A 267 -16.72 -6.70 7.80
CA TYR A 267 -17.87 -7.09 8.57
C TYR A 267 -17.47 -8.19 9.53
N ILE A 268 -17.71 -8.00 10.82
CA ILE A 268 -17.39 -8.99 11.85
C ILE A 268 -18.66 -9.46 12.55
N ASN A 269 -18.64 -10.68 13.05
CA ASN A 269 -19.69 -11.19 13.92
C ASN A 269 -19.38 -10.79 15.39
N PRO A 270 -20.09 -9.82 15.98
CA PRO A 270 -19.80 -9.33 17.33
C PRO A 270 -20.16 -10.34 18.43
N LEU A 271 -20.80 -11.48 18.08
CA LEU A 271 -21.13 -12.55 19.02
C LEU A 271 -19.95 -13.52 19.22
N ARG A 272 -18.84 -13.35 18.49
CA ARG A 272 -17.62 -14.13 18.69
C ARG A 272 -16.78 -13.52 19.81
N GLU A 273 -16.45 -14.34 20.79
CA GLU A 273 -15.53 -13.99 21.87
C GLU A 273 -14.12 -14.38 21.46
N PHE A 274 -13.38 -13.40 20.94
CA PHE A 274 -11.95 -13.50 20.63
C PHE A 274 -11.18 -12.42 21.38
N ASP A 275 -9.93 -12.72 21.72
CA ASP A 275 -9.03 -11.78 22.37
C ASP A 275 -8.41 -10.76 21.39
N ASP A 276 -7.61 -9.84 21.94
CA ASP A 276 -6.99 -8.77 21.14
C ASP A 276 -5.99 -9.32 20.09
N GLU A 277 -5.35 -10.48 20.31
CA GLU A 277 -4.41 -11.09 19.36
C GLU A 277 -5.15 -11.90 18.28
N GLU A 278 -6.21 -12.60 18.64
CA GLU A 278 -7.07 -13.31 17.70
C GLU A 278 -7.76 -12.34 16.72
N TRP A 279 -8.27 -11.21 17.22
CA TRP A 279 -8.80 -10.16 16.36
C TRP A 279 -7.75 -9.53 15.46
N ARG A 280 -6.48 -9.43 15.89
CA ARG A 280 -5.41 -8.96 15.00
C ARG A 280 -5.23 -9.90 13.82
N PHE A 281 -5.21 -11.21 14.07
CA PHE A 281 -5.10 -12.20 13.02
C PHE A 281 -6.25 -12.09 12.03
N VAL A 282 -7.50 -12.07 12.52
CA VAL A 282 -8.71 -11.97 11.69
C VAL A 282 -8.71 -10.68 10.85
N LEU A 283 -8.42 -9.53 11.44
CA LEU A 283 -8.42 -8.27 10.70
C LEU A 283 -7.28 -8.19 9.68
N ALA A 284 -6.09 -8.70 10.00
CA ALA A 284 -4.99 -8.78 9.03
C ALA A 284 -5.35 -9.66 7.84
N HIS A 285 -6.01 -10.79 8.10
CA HIS A 285 -6.45 -11.72 7.08
C HIS A 285 -7.41 -11.06 6.09
N GLU A 286 -8.46 -10.42 6.59
CA GLU A 286 -9.46 -9.73 5.76
C GLU A 286 -8.86 -8.54 5.00
N MET A 287 -7.94 -7.78 5.62
CA MET A 287 -7.22 -6.70 4.94
C MET A 287 -6.36 -7.22 3.79
N LEU A 288 -5.67 -8.35 3.96
CA LEU A 288 -4.84 -8.95 2.91
C LEU A 288 -5.68 -9.51 1.76
N HIS A 289 -6.84 -10.11 2.04
CA HIS A 289 -7.78 -10.52 0.98
C HIS A 289 -8.21 -9.37 0.09
N ALA A 290 -8.61 -8.26 0.69
CA ALA A 290 -9.00 -7.07 -0.05
C ALA A 290 -7.82 -6.46 -0.81
N ALA A 291 -6.68 -6.29 -0.13
CA ALA A 291 -5.56 -5.55 -0.68
C ALA A 291 -4.77 -6.32 -1.76
N LEU A 292 -4.73 -7.65 -1.68
CA LEU A 292 -4.14 -8.52 -2.71
C LEU A 292 -5.10 -8.92 -3.82
N ARG A 293 -6.34 -8.39 -3.79
CA ARG A 293 -7.35 -8.54 -4.85
C ARG A 293 -7.65 -10.01 -5.18
N HIS A 294 -7.81 -10.85 -4.17
CA HIS A 294 -8.10 -12.27 -4.41
C HIS A 294 -9.42 -12.52 -5.16
N SER A 295 -10.42 -11.63 -5.03
CA SER A 295 -11.64 -11.70 -5.85
C SER A 295 -11.33 -11.63 -7.35
N ASP A 296 -10.40 -10.76 -7.73
CA ASP A 296 -10.11 -10.46 -9.14
C ASP A 296 -9.16 -11.49 -9.73
N ARG A 297 -8.21 -11.98 -8.91
CA ARG A 297 -7.28 -13.06 -9.26
C ARG A 297 -7.97 -14.41 -9.48
N CYS A 298 -9.18 -14.58 -8.94
CA CYS A 298 -9.97 -15.80 -9.12
C CYS A 298 -10.18 -16.12 -10.62
N GLY A 299 -10.45 -15.11 -11.45
CA GLY A 299 -10.73 -15.29 -12.87
C GLY A 299 -11.89 -16.28 -13.09
N THR A 300 -11.65 -17.33 -13.89
CA THR A 300 -12.66 -18.37 -14.21
C THR A 300 -12.66 -19.55 -13.22
N ARG A 301 -11.82 -19.51 -12.18
CA ARG A 301 -11.73 -20.57 -11.16
C ARG A 301 -12.99 -20.62 -10.28
N ASP A 302 -13.18 -21.73 -9.57
CA ASP A 302 -14.25 -21.84 -8.58
C ASP A 302 -13.99 -20.85 -7.43
N PRO A 303 -14.89 -19.87 -7.19
CA PRO A 303 -14.64 -18.81 -6.21
C PRO A 303 -14.45 -19.31 -4.79
N TYR A 304 -15.14 -20.39 -4.42
CA TYR A 304 -15.05 -20.94 -3.08
C TYR A 304 -13.69 -21.62 -2.87
N LEU A 305 -13.27 -22.44 -3.82
CA LEU A 305 -11.97 -23.12 -3.74
C LEU A 305 -10.80 -22.15 -3.86
N PHE A 306 -10.95 -21.09 -4.65
CA PHE A 306 -9.93 -20.04 -4.74
C PHE A 306 -9.79 -19.29 -3.41
N ASN A 307 -10.90 -19.01 -2.72
CA ASN A 307 -10.84 -18.44 -1.37
C ASN A 307 -10.10 -19.36 -0.40
N ILE A 308 -10.42 -20.66 -0.39
CA ILE A 308 -9.72 -21.66 0.45
C ILE A 308 -8.21 -21.67 0.17
N ALA A 309 -7.82 -21.58 -1.11
CA ALA A 309 -6.41 -21.51 -1.49
C ALA A 309 -5.73 -20.23 -0.98
N ALA A 310 -6.38 -19.08 -1.14
CA ALA A 310 -5.91 -17.81 -0.62
C ALA A 310 -5.82 -17.82 0.93
N ASP A 311 -6.75 -18.46 1.63
CA ASP A 311 -6.74 -18.57 3.09
C ASP A 311 -5.51 -19.32 3.58
N TYR A 312 -5.14 -20.44 2.94
CA TYR A 312 -3.92 -21.18 3.30
C TYR A 312 -2.67 -20.31 3.17
N VAL A 313 -2.59 -19.50 2.10
CA VAL A 313 -1.44 -18.64 1.83
C VAL A 313 -1.39 -17.47 2.82
N ILE A 314 -2.50 -16.75 3.02
CA ILE A 314 -2.60 -15.63 3.96
C ILE A 314 -2.28 -16.10 5.38
N ASN A 315 -2.91 -17.19 5.84
CA ASN A 315 -2.70 -17.70 7.19
C ASN A 315 -1.25 -18.15 7.39
N GLY A 316 -0.63 -18.72 6.35
CA GLY A 316 0.78 -19.04 6.31
C GLY A 316 1.66 -17.81 6.55
N TRP A 317 1.43 -16.73 5.81
CA TRP A 317 2.17 -15.48 5.97
C TRP A 317 1.96 -14.84 7.33
N LEU A 318 0.72 -14.76 7.82
CA LEU A 318 0.42 -14.15 9.13
C LEU A 318 1.09 -14.92 10.27
N ASN A 319 1.13 -16.25 10.19
CA ASN A 319 1.82 -17.10 11.15
C ASN A 319 3.35 -16.88 11.10
N GLU A 320 3.95 -16.80 9.90
CA GLU A 320 5.38 -16.52 9.74
C GLU A 320 5.77 -15.13 10.24
N MET A 321 4.93 -14.12 10.01
CA MET A 321 5.12 -12.75 10.49
C MET A 321 4.76 -12.56 11.96
N HIS A 322 4.22 -13.58 12.64
CA HIS A 322 3.74 -13.53 14.02
C HIS A 322 2.70 -12.39 14.24
N VAL A 323 1.77 -12.24 13.30
CA VAL A 323 0.71 -11.23 13.38
C VAL A 323 -0.51 -11.80 14.08
N GLY A 324 -0.66 -11.48 15.36
CA GLY A 324 -1.75 -12.00 16.18
C GLY A 324 -1.62 -13.50 16.46
N VAL A 325 -2.70 -14.10 16.96
CA VAL A 325 -2.82 -15.53 17.22
C VAL A 325 -3.91 -16.08 16.32
N MET A 326 -3.62 -17.12 15.54
CA MET A 326 -4.60 -17.75 14.66
C MET A 326 -5.72 -18.41 15.48
N PRO A 327 -6.99 -18.03 15.31
CA PRO A 327 -8.12 -18.74 15.94
C PRO A 327 -8.15 -20.23 15.60
N GLU A 328 -8.67 -21.04 16.52
CA GLU A 328 -8.80 -22.47 16.31
C GLU A 328 -9.72 -22.80 15.12
N GLY A 329 -9.30 -23.77 14.30
CA GLY A 329 -10.10 -24.29 13.19
C GLY A 329 -9.91 -23.57 11.85
N LEU A 330 -9.00 -22.60 11.77
CA LEU A 330 -8.60 -21.97 10.51
C LEU A 330 -7.64 -22.84 9.67
N LEU A 331 -7.54 -22.48 8.39
CA LEU A 331 -6.79 -23.25 7.39
C LEU A 331 -5.31 -22.94 7.46
N TYR A 332 -4.52 -23.95 7.80
CA TYR A 332 -3.06 -23.86 7.81
C TYR A 332 -2.45 -25.20 7.43
N ASP A 333 -1.51 -25.17 6.49
CA ASP A 333 -0.75 -26.34 6.07
C ASP A 333 0.67 -25.91 5.69
N VAL A 334 1.66 -26.47 6.40
CA VAL A 334 3.07 -26.15 6.19
C VAL A 334 3.59 -26.64 4.84
N GLU A 335 2.95 -27.66 4.24
CA GLU A 335 3.34 -28.20 2.92
C GLU A 335 2.95 -27.29 1.74
N LEU A 336 2.16 -26.25 2.02
CA LEU A 336 1.72 -25.25 1.04
C LEU A 336 2.51 -23.94 1.15
N ARG A 337 3.55 -23.91 1.99
CA ARG A 337 4.44 -22.74 2.12
C ARG A 337 5.10 -22.41 0.79
N ASP A 338 5.35 -21.12 0.57
CA ASP A 338 6.01 -20.56 -0.61
C ASP A 338 5.28 -20.76 -1.95
N LEU A 339 4.03 -21.24 -1.92
CA LEU A 339 3.17 -21.34 -3.10
C LEU A 339 2.24 -20.12 -3.20
N SER A 340 1.91 -19.72 -4.43
CA SER A 340 0.89 -18.70 -4.69
C SER A 340 -0.53 -19.26 -4.46
N ALA A 341 -1.53 -18.38 -4.32
CA ALA A 341 -2.93 -18.80 -4.21
C ALA A 341 -3.38 -19.62 -5.44
N GLU A 342 -2.89 -19.30 -6.63
CA GLU A 342 -3.14 -20.06 -7.85
C GLU A 342 -2.52 -21.46 -7.82
N GLU A 343 -1.28 -21.58 -7.37
CA GLU A 343 -0.60 -22.88 -7.25
C GLU A 343 -1.25 -23.78 -6.20
N VAL A 344 -1.66 -23.20 -5.06
CA VAL A 344 -2.44 -23.90 -4.05
C VAL A 344 -3.78 -24.35 -4.62
N TYR A 345 -4.48 -23.48 -5.34
CA TYR A 345 -5.74 -23.83 -6.01
C TYR A 345 -5.56 -25.04 -6.94
N ASP A 346 -4.56 -25.01 -7.81
CA ASP A 346 -4.31 -26.09 -8.77
C ASP A 346 -4.03 -27.44 -8.06
N ARG A 347 -3.41 -27.39 -6.88
CA ARG A 347 -3.16 -28.59 -6.04
C ARG A 347 -4.40 -29.11 -5.33
N ILE A 348 -5.31 -28.24 -4.88
CA ILE A 348 -6.50 -28.65 -4.11
C ILE A 348 -7.74 -28.91 -4.99
N ALA A 349 -7.79 -28.34 -6.19
CA ALA A 349 -8.92 -28.45 -7.12
C ALA A 349 -9.20 -29.90 -7.56
N THR A 350 -8.24 -30.81 -7.38
CA THR A 350 -8.40 -32.24 -7.71
C THR A 350 -9.28 -33.01 -6.72
N ASP A 351 -9.52 -32.48 -5.51
CA ASP A 351 -10.33 -33.16 -4.47
C ASP A 351 -11.49 -32.28 -3.97
N LEU A 352 -12.44 -32.02 -4.88
CA LEU A 352 -13.65 -31.21 -4.63
C LEU A 352 -14.47 -31.68 -3.41
N ARG A 353 -14.45 -32.99 -3.10
CA ARG A 353 -15.26 -33.55 -1.99
C ARG A 353 -14.64 -33.24 -0.64
N ARG A 354 -13.32 -33.31 -0.51
CA ARG A 354 -12.62 -32.92 0.72
C ARG A 354 -12.70 -31.42 0.94
N MET A 355 -12.48 -30.63 -0.11
CA MET A 355 -12.42 -29.17 -0.01
C MET A 355 -13.76 -28.53 0.36
N ARG A 356 -14.89 -29.08 -0.10
CA ARG A 356 -16.25 -28.63 0.33
C ARG A 356 -16.55 -28.83 1.82
N ARG A 357 -15.67 -29.51 2.59
CA ARG A 357 -15.81 -29.66 4.04
C ARG A 357 -15.08 -28.60 4.84
N LEU A 358 -14.10 -27.93 4.22
CA LEU A 358 -13.38 -26.81 4.82
C LEU A 358 -14.31 -25.62 5.00
N SER A 359 -13.91 -24.67 5.85
CA SER A 359 -14.67 -23.45 6.13
C SER A 359 -13.73 -22.27 6.08
N THR A 360 -14.22 -21.17 5.53
CA THR A 360 -13.59 -19.84 5.54
C THR A 360 -13.97 -19.09 6.82
N LEU A 361 -13.48 -17.87 7.02
CA LEU A 361 -13.90 -17.04 8.16
C LEU A 361 -15.38 -16.67 8.07
N ARG A 362 -15.89 -16.46 6.86
CA ARG A 362 -17.31 -16.23 6.64
C ARG A 362 -18.13 -17.48 6.90
N GLY A 363 -17.65 -18.65 6.47
CA GLY A 363 -18.24 -19.93 6.83
C GLY A 363 -18.25 -20.97 5.73
N LYS A 364 -18.91 -22.09 5.99
CA LYS A 364 -18.87 -23.24 5.09
C LYS A 364 -19.62 -22.98 3.78
N GLY A 365 -18.93 -23.14 2.66
CA GLY A 365 -19.50 -23.02 1.32
C GLY A 365 -19.64 -21.57 0.82
N VAL A 366 -19.08 -20.59 1.53
CA VAL A 366 -19.08 -19.17 1.15
C VAL A 366 -17.67 -18.59 1.29
N GLY A 367 -17.24 -17.73 0.35
CA GLY A 367 -15.94 -17.05 0.42
C GLY A 367 -15.99 -15.79 1.30
N ASP A 368 -14.84 -15.33 1.77
CA ASP A 368 -14.70 -14.18 2.68
C ASP A 368 -15.00 -12.84 2.01
N MET A 369 -14.86 -12.78 0.68
CA MET A 369 -15.20 -11.60 -0.12
C MET A 369 -16.72 -11.46 -0.33
N LEU A 370 -17.25 -10.25 -0.09
CA LEU A 370 -18.61 -9.85 -0.44
C LEU A 370 -18.64 -9.20 -1.83
N GLY A 371 -19.60 -9.59 -2.68
CA GLY A 371 -19.69 -9.13 -4.09
C GLY A 371 -20.34 -7.76 -4.32
N GLY A 372 -20.47 -6.92 -3.29
CA GLY A 372 -21.02 -5.56 -3.41
C GLY A 372 -21.36 -4.93 -2.04
N PRO A 373 -21.31 -3.59 -1.90
CA PRO A 373 -21.55 -2.88 -0.63
C PRO A 373 -22.89 -3.26 0.00
N LEU A 374 -22.91 -3.52 1.32
CA LEU A 374 -24.15 -3.80 2.05
C LEU A 374 -24.84 -2.51 2.53
N GLY A 375 -24.14 -1.38 2.49
CA GLY A 375 -24.62 -0.04 2.84
C GLY A 375 -24.87 0.87 1.64
N SER A 376 -25.14 2.15 1.92
CA SER A 376 -25.29 3.17 0.87
C SER A 376 -23.96 3.42 0.15
N PRO A 377 -23.95 3.63 -1.18
CA PRO A 377 -22.72 3.92 -1.92
C PRO A 377 -22.01 5.14 -1.31
N ARG A 378 -20.71 5.00 -1.00
CA ARG A 378 -19.87 6.12 -0.57
C ARG A 378 -19.28 6.85 -1.80
N ASP A 379 -18.80 8.07 -1.59
CA ASP A 379 -18.15 8.86 -2.63
C ASP A 379 -17.04 8.06 -3.35
N TYR A 380 -16.88 8.31 -4.65
CA TYR A 380 -15.88 7.67 -5.53
C TYR A 380 -14.46 7.92 -5.01
N VAL A 381 -13.99 7.07 -4.11
CA VAL A 381 -12.57 6.86 -3.82
C VAL A 381 -12.11 5.72 -4.72
N ASP A 382 -10.99 5.91 -5.43
CA ASP A 382 -10.34 4.80 -6.12
C ASP A 382 -9.74 3.85 -5.06
N LEU A 383 -10.56 2.88 -4.65
CA LEU A 383 -10.17 1.93 -3.61
C LEU A 383 -9.05 0.99 -4.07
N ASP A 384 -8.93 0.76 -5.38
CA ASP A 384 -7.82 0.00 -5.95
C ASP A 384 -6.50 0.76 -5.78
N GLU A 385 -6.48 2.07 -6.06
CA GLU A 385 -5.33 2.92 -5.75
C GLU A 385 -5.05 2.96 -4.24
N PHE A 386 -6.08 3.05 -3.40
CA PHE A 386 -5.95 3.04 -1.94
C PHE A 386 -5.24 1.78 -1.42
N TYR A 387 -5.66 0.58 -1.84
CA TYR A 387 -5.03 -0.67 -1.38
C TYR A 387 -3.60 -0.82 -1.90
N ARG A 388 -3.36 -0.53 -3.19
CA ARG A 388 -2.01 -0.55 -3.79
C ARG A 388 -1.06 0.37 -3.04
N ARG A 389 -1.48 1.62 -2.87
CA ARG A 389 -0.69 2.64 -2.19
C ARG A 389 -0.47 2.26 -0.73
N GLY A 390 -1.49 1.72 -0.06
CA GLY A 390 -1.43 1.24 1.31
C GLY A 390 -0.37 0.16 1.51
N LEU A 391 -0.42 -0.93 0.74
CA LEU A 391 0.58 -2.00 0.81
C LEU A 391 1.98 -1.54 0.37
N GLY A 392 2.07 -0.78 -0.72
CA GLY A 392 3.36 -0.28 -1.23
C GLY A 392 4.08 0.62 -0.23
N GLN A 393 3.37 1.62 0.31
CA GLN A 393 3.94 2.52 1.33
C GLN A 393 4.22 1.79 2.64
N GLY A 394 3.36 0.85 3.03
CA GLY A 394 3.55 0.02 4.22
C GLY A 394 4.80 -0.86 4.12
N LEU A 395 5.04 -1.48 2.95
CA LEU A 395 6.22 -2.28 2.67
C LEU A 395 7.50 -1.43 2.73
N ASP A 396 7.50 -0.27 2.06
CA ASP A 396 8.63 0.67 2.09
C ASP A 396 8.97 1.10 3.52
N LEU A 397 7.95 1.44 4.32
CA LEU A 397 8.15 1.86 5.71
C LEU A 397 8.66 0.71 6.58
N HIS A 398 8.13 -0.50 6.41
CA HIS A 398 8.57 -1.68 7.13
C HIS A 398 10.04 -1.99 6.86
N GLN A 399 10.48 -1.91 5.59
CA GLN A 399 11.86 -2.13 5.19
C GLN A 399 12.81 -1.04 5.71
N ARG A 400 12.41 0.24 5.62
CA ARG A 400 13.22 1.37 6.14
C ARG A 400 13.43 1.33 7.65
N GLN A 401 12.48 0.75 8.38
CA GLN A 401 12.56 0.58 9.83
C GLN A 401 13.24 -0.74 10.26
N GLU A 402 13.71 -1.56 9.30
CA GLU A 402 14.38 -2.83 9.53
C GLU A 402 13.59 -3.79 10.47
N ARG A 403 12.26 -3.79 10.40
CA ARG A 403 11.40 -4.52 11.36
C ARG A 403 11.21 -5.99 11.01
N GLY A 404 12.25 -6.80 11.19
CA GLY A 404 12.16 -8.24 10.97
C GLY A 404 12.02 -8.62 9.49
N PHE A 405 11.81 -9.92 9.23
CA PHE A 405 11.73 -10.45 7.87
C PHE A 405 10.27 -10.68 7.47
N LEU A 406 9.93 -10.26 6.24
CA LEU A 406 8.65 -10.57 5.60
C LEU A 406 8.79 -11.81 4.73
N PRO A 407 7.74 -12.65 4.61
CA PRO A 407 7.72 -13.78 3.69
C PRO A 407 7.99 -13.33 2.25
N GLY A 408 8.86 -14.05 1.53
CA GLY A 408 9.25 -13.71 0.16
C GLY A 408 8.06 -13.61 -0.79
N GLY A 409 7.15 -14.59 -0.73
CA GLY A 409 5.92 -14.59 -1.54
C GLY A 409 5.04 -13.37 -1.31
N LEU A 410 4.88 -12.90 -0.06
CA LEU A 410 4.11 -11.69 0.23
C LEU A 410 4.76 -10.44 -0.38
N VAL A 411 6.09 -10.32 -0.30
CA VAL A 411 6.83 -9.20 -0.90
C VAL A 411 6.70 -9.20 -2.42
N GLU A 412 6.76 -10.38 -3.05
CA GLU A 412 6.56 -10.54 -4.49
C GLU A 412 5.15 -10.13 -4.92
N GLU A 413 4.12 -10.52 -4.17
CA GLU A 413 2.72 -10.17 -4.41
C GLU A 413 2.48 -8.65 -4.29
N ILE A 414 3.01 -8.00 -3.25
CA ILE A 414 2.92 -6.53 -3.09
C ILE A 414 3.63 -5.80 -4.23
N ARG A 415 4.80 -6.29 -4.64
CA ARG A 415 5.53 -5.71 -5.78
C ARG A 415 4.75 -5.92 -7.07
N ALA A 416 4.14 -7.08 -7.29
CA ALA A 416 3.31 -7.36 -8.46
C ALA A 416 2.15 -6.37 -8.57
N LEU A 417 1.50 -6.01 -7.46
CA LEU A 417 0.44 -4.99 -7.45
C LEU A 417 0.91 -3.61 -7.94
N SER A 418 2.16 -3.25 -7.70
CA SER A 418 2.74 -1.95 -8.06
C SER A 418 3.13 -1.85 -9.54
N HIS A 419 3.13 -2.97 -10.27
CA HIS A 419 3.35 -2.95 -11.71
C HIS A 419 2.03 -2.58 -12.39
N PRO A 420 1.96 -1.47 -13.17
CA PRO A 420 0.81 -1.25 -14.04
C PRO A 420 0.63 -2.47 -14.96
N PRO A 421 -0.61 -2.79 -15.40
CA PRO A 421 -0.83 -3.86 -16.38
C PRO A 421 0.18 -3.66 -17.52
N LEU A 422 1.00 -4.69 -17.71
CA LEU A 422 2.30 -4.55 -18.37
C LEU A 422 2.08 -3.91 -19.75
N ALA A 423 2.88 -2.90 -20.11
CA ALA A 423 2.64 -2.12 -21.34
C ALA A 423 2.56 -2.97 -22.62
N TRP A 424 3.18 -4.17 -22.62
CA TRP A 424 3.09 -5.13 -23.72
C TRP A 424 1.70 -5.78 -23.82
N ASP A 425 1.01 -5.96 -22.69
CA ASP A 425 -0.30 -6.60 -22.59
C ASP A 425 -1.37 -5.70 -23.25
N ALA A 426 -1.41 -4.42 -22.88
CA ALA A 426 -2.26 -3.43 -23.52
C ALA A 426 -1.93 -3.19 -25.01
N GLN A 427 -0.66 -3.31 -25.40
CA GLN A 427 -0.24 -3.20 -26.80
C GLN A 427 -0.62 -4.45 -27.62
N LEU A 428 -0.50 -5.64 -27.04
CA LEU A 428 -0.92 -6.89 -27.63
C LEU A 428 -2.43 -6.92 -27.79
N ALA A 429 -3.18 -6.48 -26.77
CA ALA A 429 -4.65 -6.33 -26.83
C ALA A 429 -5.07 -5.45 -28.02
N ARG A 430 -4.45 -4.27 -28.18
CA ARG A 430 -4.71 -3.38 -29.32
C ARG A 430 -4.41 -4.02 -30.67
N TRP A 431 -3.34 -4.80 -30.75
CA TRP A 431 -3.00 -5.53 -31.98
C TRP A 431 -4.01 -6.65 -32.27
N PHE A 432 -4.44 -7.41 -31.26
CA PHE A 432 -5.55 -8.35 -31.39
C PHE A 432 -6.82 -7.64 -31.84
N ASP A 433 -7.06 -6.44 -31.32
CA ASP A 433 -8.24 -5.65 -31.66
C ASP A 433 -8.30 -5.22 -33.12
N GLU A 434 -7.16 -4.84 -33.66
CA GLU A 434 -7.01 -4.35 -35.03
C GLU A 434 -6.96 -5.48 -36.06
N PHE A 435 -6.24 -6.57 -35.78
CA PHE A 435 -5.88 -7.56 -36.81
C PHE A 435 -6.59 -8.91 -36.67
N VAL A 436 -7.07 -9.30 -35.48
CA VAL A 436 -7.75 -10.59 -35.31
C VAL A 436 -9.25 -10.43 -35.62
N PRO A 437 -9.78 -11.11 -36.65
CA PRO A 437 -11.18 -10.99 -37.02
C PRO A 437 -12.09 -11.56 -35.92
N ARG A 438 -13.22 -10.88 -35.67
CA ARG A 438 -14.26 -11.34 -34.74
C ARG A 438 -15.48 -11.86 -35.52
N PRO A 439 -16.28 -12.76 -34.93
CA PRO A 439 -17.53 -13.19 -35.54
C PRO A 439 -18.49 -12.00 -35.68
N GLU A 440 -18.81 -11.63 -36.93
CA GLU A 440 -19.83 -10.62 -37.20
C GLU A 440 -21.10 -11.27 -37.74
N PRO A 441 -22.28 -10.95 -37.16
CA PRO A 441 -23.54 -11.48 -37.65
C PRO A 441 -23.82 -10.95 -39.06
N LEU A 442 -23.95 -11.86 -40.03
CA LEU A 442 -24.35 -11.48 -41.37
C LEU A 442 -25.86 -11.19 -41.40
N ARG A 443 -26.23 -10.10 -42.08
CA ARG A 443 -27.65 -9.85 -42.39
C ARG A 443 -28.12 -10.89 -43.38
N THR A 444 -29.19 -11.58 -43.02
CA THR A 444 -29.86 -12.55 -43.88
C THR A 444 -31.36 -12.24 -43.98
N TYR A 445 -31.95 -12.60 -45.11
CA TYR A 445 -33.40 -12.63 -45.30
C TYR A 445 -33.94 -14.08 -45.25
N ALA A 446 -33.16 -15.02 -44.69
CA ALA A 446 -33.53 -16.42 -44.55
C ALA A 446 -34.78 -16.59 -43.66
N ARG A 447 -35.61 -17.59 -43.99
CA ARG A 447 -36.85 -17.89 -43.26
C ARG A 447 -36.54 -18.42 -41.85
N PRO A 448 -37.19 -17.91 -40.79
CA PRO A 448 -37.06 -18.46 -39.44
C PRO A 448 -37.53 -19.91 -39.34
N SER A 449 -37.11 -20.62 -38.29
CA SER A 449 -37.52 -22.01 -38.07
C SER A 449 -39.05 -22.13 -37.95
N ARG A 450 -39.62 -23.19 -38.54
CA ARG A 450 -41.07 -23.46 -38.57
C ARG A 450 -41.74 -23.50 -37.18
N ARG A 451 -40.96 -23.70 -36.11
CA ARG A 451 -41.42 -23.78 -34.72
C ARG A 451 -41.55 -22.42 -34.03
N GLN A 452 -41.05 -21.34 -34.62
CA GLN A 452 -40.95 -20.02 -33.98
C GLN A 452 -41.76 -18.90 -34.68
N ALA A 453 -42.57 -19.19 -35.70
CA ALA A 453 -43.27 -18.16 -36.46
C ALA A 453 -44.76 -18.45 -36.67
N ALA A 454 -45.61 -17.50 -36.28
CA ALA A 454 -47.04 -17.48 -36.61
C ALA A 454 -47.31 -17.12 -38.09
N THR A 455 -46.28 -16.76 -38.87
CA THR A 455 -46.37 -16.39 -40.30
C THR A 455 -45.18 -16.96 -41.09
N PRO A 456 -45.27 -18.20 -41.60
CA PRO A 456 -44.14 -18.93 -42.19
C PRO A 456 -43.71 -18.46 -43.60
N ASP A 457 -44.52 -17.65 -44.28
CA ASP A 457 -44.31 -17.29 -45.70
C ASP A 457 -43.68 -15.91 -45.91
N ILE A 458 -43.35 -15.18 -44.84
CA ILE A 458 -42.80 -13.82 -44.93
C ILE A 458 -41.29 -13.86 -44.62
N PRO A 459 -40.40 -13.57 -45.59
CA PRO A 459 -38.97 -13.36 -45.31
C PRO A 459 -38.78 -12.18 -44.36
N ARG A 460 -37.95 -12.35 -43.32
CA ARG A 460 -37.66 -11.29 -42.34
C ARG A 460 -36.17 -11.01 -42.31
N ALA A 461 -35.80 -9.76 -42.10
CA ALA A 461 -34.43 -9.39 -41.79
C ALA A 461 -34.01 -10.07 -40.48
N GLY A 462 -33.01 -10.94 -40.55
CA GLY A 462 -32.44 -11.66 -39.43
C GLY A 462 -30.93 -11.52 -39.40
N ARG A 463 -30.34 -11.88 -38.27
CA ARG A 463 -28.89 -12.00 -38.10
C ARG A 463 -28.57 -13.50 -38.06
N TYR A 464 -27.62 -13.93 -38.88
CA TYR A 464 -27.18 -15.32 -38.97
C TYR A 464 -25.68 -15.41 -38.80
N PHE A 465 -25.27 -16.36 -37.96
CA PHE A 465 -23.90 -16.73 -37.67
C PHE A 465 -23.55 -17.95 -38.53
N PRO A 466 -22.62 -17.83 -39.52
CA PRO A 466 -22.26 -18.94 -40.39
C PRO A 466 -21.63 -20.12 -39.62
N PRO A 467 -21.82 -21.38 -40.05
CA PRO A 467 -21.25 -22.55 -39.37
C PRO A 467 -19.72 -22.63 -39.45
N GLU A 468 -19.11 -21.95 -40.42
CA GLU A 468 -17.66 -21.94 -40.69
C GLU A 468 -16.95 -20.73 -40.03
N GLU A 469 -17.29 -20.42 -38.77
CA GLU A 469 -16.70 -19.30 -38.02
C GLU A 469 -15.19 -19.46 -37.77
N ILE A 470 -14.72 -20.68 -37.55
CA ILE A 470 -13.29 -20.97 -37.30
C ILE A 470 -12.42 -20.56 -38.49
N ALA A 471 -12.86 -20.81 -39.71
CA ALA A 471 -12.12 -20.44 -40.92
C ALA A 471 -12.21 -18.94 -41.25
N ARG A 472 -12.97 -18.13 -40.49
CA ARG A 472 -13.11 -16.69 -40.72
C ARG A 472 -12.51 -15.85 -39.59
N CYS A 473 -12.59 -16.36 -38.38
CA CYS A 473 -12.19 -15.67 -37.15
C CYS A 473 -11.15 -16.53 -36.46
N THR A 474 -9.90 -16.45 -36.94
CA THR A 474 -8.78 -17.20 -36.37
C THR A 474 -7.46 -16.44 -36.58
N PHE A 475 -6.43 -16.92 -35.91
CA PHE A 475 -5.05 -16.47 -36.06
C PHE A 475 -4.11 -17.68 -35.88
N GLY A 476 -2.90 -17.55 -36.41
CA GLY A 476 -1.87 -18.57 -36.31
C GLY A 476 -0.94 -18.28 -35.14
N VAL A 477 -0.55 -19.30 -34.40
CA VAL A 477 0.47 -19.21 -33.34
C VAL A 477 1.63 -20.12 -33.70
N VAL A 478 2.82 -19.53 -33.86
CA VAL A 478 4.07 -20.30 -33.94
C VAL A 478 4.74 -20.22 -32.58
N LEU A 479 4.73 -21.34 -31.86
CA LEU A 479 5.29 -21.45 -30.53
C LEU A 479 6.67 -22.11 -30.61
N ASP A 480 7.69 -21.37 -30.21
CA ASP A 480 9.02 -21.90 -29.97
C ASP A 480 8.95 -22.91 -28.81
N THR A 481 9.28 -24.16 -29.11
CA THR A 481 9.34 -25.26 -28.13
C THR A 481 10.77 -25.76 -27.91
N SER A 482 11.76 -24.98 -28.32
CA SER A 482 13.17 -25.31 -28.12
C SER A 482 13.56 -25.40 -26.64
N ALA A 483 14.73 -25.99 -26.37
CA ALA A 483 15.20 -26.21 -25.01
C ALA A 483 15.48 -24.92 -24.21
N SER A 484 15.68 -23.78 -24.89
CA SER A 484 16.01 -22.49 -24.27
C SER A 484 14.78 -21.72 -23.77
N MET A 485 13.56 -22.15 -24.14
CA MET A 485 12.32 -21.52 -23.70
C MET A 485 11.98 -21.83 -22.23
N ASP A 486 11.73 -20.78 -21.46
CA ASP A 486 11.21 -20.88 -20.09
C ASP A 486 9.72 -21.26 -20.07
N ARG A 487 9.36 -22.20 -19.20
CA ARG A 487 7.99 -22.74 -19.09
C ARG A 487 7.02 -21.73 -18.50
N THR A 488 7.47 -20.93 -17.54
CA THR A 488 6.64 -19.93 -16.86
C THR A 488 6.30 -18.79 -17.81
N LEU A 489 7.30 -18.29 -18.55
CA LEU A 489 7.10 -17.31 -19.61
C LEU A 489 6.13 -17.78 -20.69
N LEU A 490 6.29 -19.03 -21.14
CA LEU A 490 5.42 -19.65 -22.14
C LEU A 490 3.97 -19.77 -21.64
N GLY A 491 3.77 -20.15 -20.37
CA GLY A 491 2.45 -20.18 -19.73
C GLY A 491 1.79 -18.80 -19.67
N LYS A 492 2.54 -17.77 -19.25
CA LYS A 492 2.06 -16.37 -19.22
C LYS A 492 1.62 -15.89 -20.59
N ALA A 493 2.45 -16.12 -21.61
CA ALA A 493 2.18 -15.74 -23.00
C ALA A 493 0.90 -16.39 -23.54
N LEU A 494 0.75 -17.70 -23.37
CA LEU A 494 -0.43 -18.44 -23.84
C LEU A 494 -1.69 -18.08 -23.07
N GLY A 495 -1.60 -17.80 -21.76
CA GLY A 495 -2.71 -17.33 -20.95
C GLY A 495 -3.26 -15.98 -21.41
N ALA A 496 -2.38 -15.01 -21.67
CA ALA A 496 -2.78 -13.71 -22.20
C ALA A 496 -3.46 -13.84 -23.57
N ILE A 497 -2.89 -14.66 -24.47
CA ILE A 497 -3.45 -14.93 -25.80
C ILE A 497 -4.85 -15.56 -25.70
N ALA A 498 -5.01 -16.56 -24.83
CA ALA A 498 -6.29 -17.22 -24.62
C ALA A 498 -7.36 -16.21 -24.14
N SER A 499 -7.00 -15.35 -23.18
CA SER A 499 -7.90 -14.32 -22.65
C SER A 499 -8.33 -13.31 -23.72
N TYR A 500 -7.41 -12.82 -24.56
CA TYR A 500 -7.75 -11.89 -25.65
C TYR A 500 -8.57 -12.54 -26.75
N ALA A 501 -8.27 -13.79 -27.08
CA ALA A 501 -9.01 -14.51 -28.08
C ALA A 501 -10.45 -14.82 -27.60
N GLU A 502 -10.63 -15.15 -26.32
CA GLU A 502 -11.94 -15.34 -25.70
C GLU A 502 -12.75 -14.04 -25.66
N ALA A 503 -12.13 -12.90 -25.28
CA ALA A 503 -12.79 -11.60 -25.28
C ALA A 503 -13.27 -11.13 -26.66
N ARG A 504 -12.72 -11.69 -27.74
CA ARG A 504 -13.08 -11.39 -29.14
C ARG A 504 -13.95 -12.48 -29.78
N ASP A 505 -14.46 -13.41 -28.98
CA ASP A 505 -15.26 -14.55 -29.43
C ASP A 505 -14.55 -15.38 -30.53
N VAL A 506 -13.21 -15.45 -30.50
CA VAL A 506 -12.44 -16.27 -31.44
C VAL A 506 -12.59 -17.74 -31.04
N PRO A 507 -13.19 -18.60 -31.88
CA PRO A 507 -13.50 -19.98 -31.48
C PRO A 507 -12.24 -20.85 -31.33
N ALA A 508 -11.23 -20.67 -32.19
CA ALA A 508 -10.00 -21.47 -32.18
C ALA A 508 -8.84 -20.74 -32.87
N ALA A 509 -7.61 -21.08 -32.48
CA ALA A 509 -6.37 -20.65 -33.14
C ALA A 509 -5.64 -21.84 -33.78
N ARG A 510 -4.95 -21.62 -34.90
CA ARG A 510 -4.08 -22.65 -35.50
C ARG A 510 -2.72 -22.62 -34.82
N VAL A 511 -2.38 -23.65 -34.05
CA VAL A 511 -1.14 -23.66 -33.26
C VAL A 511 -0.12 -24.60 -33.89
N VAL A 512 1.11 -24.10 -34.07
CA VAL A 512 2.26 -24.86 -34.57
C VAL A 512 3.36 -24.78 -33.54
N PHE A 513 3.75 -25.93 -32.99
CA PHE A 513 4.94 -26.06 -32.16
C PHE A 513 6.16 -26.18 -33.07
N CYS A 514 7.24 -25.46 -32.80
CA CYS A 514 8.42 -25.49 -33.65
C CYS A 514 9.68 -25.44 -32.80
N ASP A 515 10.52 -26.45 -32.95
CA ASP A 515 11.89 -26.49 -32.44
C ASP A 515 12.87 -26.65 -33.62
N ALA A 516 13.32 -27.87 -33.92
CA ALA A 516 14.11 -28.21 -35.09
C ALA A 516 13.23 -28.62 -36.29
N ALA A 517 11.96 -28.97 -36.04
CA ALA A 517 10.96 -29.27 -37.05
C ALA A 517 9.58 -28.77 -36.61
N PRO A 518 8.71 -28.37 -37.56
CA PRO A 518 7.38 -27.90 -37.22
C PRO A 518 6.45 -29.09 -36.93
N HIS A 519 5.72 -29.00 -35.83
CA HIS A 519 4.65 -29.91 -35.45
C HIS A 519 3.34 -29.13 -35.40
N ASP A 520 2.49 -29.33 -36.40
CA ASP A 520 1.17 -28.73 -36.46
C ASP A 520 0.23 -29.38 -35.43
N ALA A 521 -0.26 -28.58 -34.48
CA ALA A 521 -1.21 -29.02 -33.46
C ALA A 521 -2.66 -28.92 -33.94
N GLY A 522 -2.90 -28.37 -35.13
CA GLY A 522 -4.24 -28.14 -35.65
C GLY A 522 -4.90 -26.92 -35.03
N TYR A 523 -6.20 -26.78 -35.31
CA TYR A 523 -7.04 -25.77 -34.68
C TYR A 523 -7.34 -26.19 -33.23
N LEU A 524 -6.87 -25.39 -32.28
CA LEU A 524 -7.12 -25.58 -30.86
C LEU A 524 -8.14 -24.55 -30.37
N PRO A 525 -9.19 -24.96 -29.64
CA PRO A 525 -10.07 -24.02 -28.95
C PRO A 525 -9.25 -23.11 -28.06
N VAL A 526 -9.59 -21.81 -28.04
CA VAL A 526 -8.78 -20.80 -27.33
C VAL A 526 -8.66 -21.09 -25.83
N THR A 527 -9.69 -21.69 -25.24
CA THR A 527 -9.75 -22.16 -23.86
C THR A 527 -8.80 -23.33 -23.58
N GLU A 528 -8.38 -24.09 -24.60
CA GLU A 528 -7.48 -25.24 -24.47
C GLU A 528 -6.01 -24.89 -24.78
N ILE A 529 -5.73 -23.71 -25.34
CA ILE A 529 -4.38 -23.31 -25.76
C ILE A 529 -3.40 -23.31 -24.58
N ALA A 530 -3.80 -22.79 -23.42
CA ALA A 530 -2.96 -22.74 -22.23
C ALA A 530 -2.79 -24.12 -21.55
N GLY A 531 -3.83 -24.98 -21.60
CA GLY A 531 -3.88 -26.24 -20.85
C GLY A 531 -3.26 -27.46 -21.54
N ARG A 532 -3.09 -27.44 -22.88
CA ARG A 532 -2.67 -28.63 -23.67
C ARG A 532 -1.21 -28.64 -24.14
N VAL A 533 -0.38 -27.67 -23.79
CA VAL A 533 1.02 -27.64 -24.26
C VAL A 533 1.87 -28.68 -23.53
N ARG A 534 1.76 -29.95 -23.94
CA ARG A 534 2.82 -30.94 -23.75
C ARG A 534 3.92 -30.59 -24.73
N VAL A 535 4.90 -29.80 -24.29
CA VAL A 535 6.12 -29.48 -25.06
C VAL A 535 6.71 -30.79 -25.60
N ARG A 536 6.64 -30.98 -26.91
CA ARG A 536 7.22 -32.12 -27.63
C ARG A 536 8.43 -31.62 -28.39
N GLY A 537 9.57 -32.29 -28.20
CA GLY A 537 10.83 -31.84 -28.78
C GLY A 537 11.50 -30.78 -27.90
N ARG A 538 12.83 -30.86 -27.86
CA ARG A 538 13.78 -29.91 -27.23
C ARG A 538 15.03 -29.83 -28.11
N GLY A 539 14.81 -29.85 -29.44
CA GLY A 539 15.88 -29.71 -30.42
C GLY A 539 16.48 -28.30 -30.44
N GLY A 540 17.35 -28.04 -31.42
CA GLY A 540 17.77 -26.67 -31.74
C GLY A 540 16.60 -25.81 -32.23
N THR A 541 16.83 -24.51 -32.48
CA THR A 541 15.76 -23.54 -32.74
C THR A 541 15.77 -23.05 -34.19
N VAL A 542 14.85 -23.55 -35.00
CA VAL A 542 14.61 -23.15 -36.41
C VAL A 542 13.10 -23.01 -36.62
N LEU A 543 12.60 -21.77 -36.59
CA LEU A 543 11.17 -21.45 -36.58
C LEU A 543 10.60 -21.15 -37.97
N GLN A 544 11.42 -20.85 -38.98
CA GLN A 544 10.92 -20.58 -40.35
C GLN A 544 10.07 -21.73 -40.93
N PRO A 545 10.39 -23.03 -40.72
CA PRO A 545 9.54 -24.13 -41.15
C PRO A 545 8.12 -24.07 -40.58
N GLY A 546 7.95 -23.63 -39.32
CA GLY A 546 6.63 -23.44 -38.71
C GLY A 546 5.84 -22.32 -39.36
N VAL A 547 6.52 -21.22 -39.71
CA VAL A 547 5.95 -20.12 -40.47
C VAL A 547 5.54 -20.56 -41.89
N ASP A 548 6.40 -21.31 -42.57
CA ASP A 548 6.14 -21.84 -43.91
C ASP A 548 4.97 -22.82 -43.94
N LEU A 549 4.79 -23.60 -42.87
CA LEU A 549 3.66 -24.51 -42.73
C LEU A 549 2.34 -23.74 -42.75
N LEU A 550 2.21 -22.68 -41.94
CA LEU A 550 1.02 -21.84 -41.93
C LEU A 550 0.82 -21.08 -43.24
N HIS A 551 1.88 -20.70 -43.95
CA HIS A 551 1.75 -20.07 -45.26
C HIS A 551 1.23 -21.03 -46.35
N ARG A 552 1.53 -22.33 -46.25
CA ARG A 552 1.18 -23.36 -47.25
C ARG A 552 -0.12 -24.10 -46.90
N ALA A 553 -0.67 -23.89 -45.72
CA ALA A 553 -1.89 -24.54 -45.26
C ALA A 553 -3.11 -23.98 -46.00
N ASP A 554 -3.73 -24.79 -46.86
CA ASP A 554 -4.91 -24.41 -47.65
C ASP A 554 -6.15 -24.14 -46.76
N ASP A 555 -6.20 -24.73 -45.57
CA ASP A 555 -7.26 -24.56 -44.57
C ASP A 555 -7.01 -23.38 -43.61
N PHE A 556 -5.89 -22.65 -43.76
CA PHE A 556 -5.57 -21.47 -42.95
C PHE A 556 -5.89 -20.18 -43.72
N PRO A 557 -6.74 -19.28 -43.19
CA PRO A 557 -7.24 -18.14 -43.98
C PRO A 557 -6.11 -17.22 -44.42
N PRO A 558 -6.09 -16.73 -45.68
CA PRO A 558 -4.98 -15.92 -46.18
C PRO A 558 -4.83 -14.57 -45.47
N GLY A 559 -5.93 -14.04 -44.89
CA GLY A 559 -5.93 -12.80 -44.10
C GLY A 559 -5.75 -12.99 -42.59
N ALA A 560 -5.66 -14.23 -42.09
CA ALA A 560 -5.49 -14.47 -40.65
C ALA A 560 -4.08 -14.06 -40.20
N PRO A 561 -3.92 -13.26 -39.13
CA PRO A 561 -2.62 -12.81 -38.67
C PRO A 561 -1.85 -13.93 -37.96
N MET A 562 -0.54 -13.73 -37.73
CA MET A 562 0.35 -14.68 -37.05
C MET A 562 1.01 -14.08 -35.82
N LEU A 563 1.02 -14.82 -34.72
CA LEU A 563 1.79 -14.49 -33.52
C LEU A 563 2.93 -15.49 -33.36
N VAL A 564 4.16 -14.98 -33.33
CA VAL A 564 5.37 -15.79 -33.11
C VAL A 564 5.86 -15.58 -31.69
N ILE A 565 5.99 -16.66 -30.92
CA ILE A 565 6.42 -16.63 -29.52
C ILE A 565 7.77 -17.34 -29.43
N THR A 566 8.81 -16.64 -28.99
CA THR A 566 10.19 -17.15 -28.92
C THR A 566 11.01 -16.41 -27.86
N ASP A 567 12.10 -17.01 -27.39
CA ASP A 567 13.08 -16.37 -26.52
C ASP A 567 14.07 -15.47 -27.27
N GLY A 568 13.95 -15.40 -28.60
CA GLY A 568 14.80 -14.62 -29.49
C GLY A 568 16.00 -15.39 -30.06
N TRP A 569 16.21 -16.65 -29.67
CA TRP A 569 17.29 -17.50 -30.18
C TRP A 569 16.85 -18.30 -31.41
N CYS A 570 16.38 -17.64 -32.47
CA CYS A 570 15.84 -18.29 -33.66
C CYS A 570 16.57 -17.93 -34.97
N ASP A 571 16.22 -18.59 -36.06
CA ASP A 571 16.66 -18.23 -37.41
C ASP A 571 15.94 -16.96 -37.92
N VAL A 572 16.37 -16.44 -39.07
CA VAL A 572 15.79 -15.21 -39.64
C VAL A 572 14.41 -15.51 -40.22
N LEU A 573 13.37 -14.93 -39.62
CA LEU A 573 11.99 -15.18 -40.02
C LEU A 573 11.49 -14.24 -41.13
N ARG A 574 10.85 -14.84 -42.13
CA ARG A 574 10.20 -14.19 -43.27
C ARG A 574 8.71 -14.47 -43.22
N VAL A 575 7.97 -13.58 -42.58
CA VAL A 575 6.50 -13.64 -42.49
C VAL A 575 5.89 -12.73 -43.55
N ARG A 576 4.95 -13.24 -44.37
CA ARG A 576 4.37 -12.54 -45.54
C ARG A 576 2.94 -12.02 -45.31
N ARG A 577 2.47 -12.07 -44.07
CA ARG A 577 1.15 -11.64 -43.63
C ARG A 577 1.26 -10.80 -42.36
N GLU A 578 0.17 -10.21 -41.90
CA GLU A 578 0.16 -9.46 -40.65
C GLU A 578 0.64 -10.33 -39.49
N HIS A 579 1.59 -9.83 -38.71
CA HIS A 579 2.22 -10.63 -37.68
C HIS A 579 2.79 -9.79 -36.54
N ALA A 580 2.96 -10.43 -35.39
CA ALA A 580 3.63 -9.87 -34.24
C ALA A 580 4.59 -10.90 -33.62
N TYR A 581 5.55 -10.39 -32.86
CA TYR A 581 6.51 -11.20 -32.10
C TYR A 581 6.30 -10.96 -30.61
N LEU A 582 6.29 -12.05 -29.84
CA LEU A 582 6.25 -12.03 -28.39
C LEU A 582 7.54 -12.63 -27.86
N ILE A 583 8.36 -11.83 -27.19
CA ILE A 583 9.68 -12.23 -26.68
C ILE A 583 9.87 -11.84 -25.22
N PRO A 584 10.76 -12.49 -24.45
CA PRO A 584 11.08 -12.07 -23.09
C PRO A 584 11.67 -10.65 -23.02
N GLN A 585 11.45 -9.97 -21.90
CA GLN A 585 12.07 -8.69 -21.59
C GLN A 585 13.61 -8.82 -21.61
N GLY A 586 14.27 -7.94 -22.36
CA GLY A 586 15.73 -7.98 -22.56
C GLY A 586 16.21 -8.85 -23.73
N ALA A 587 15.36 -9.71 -24.28
CA ALA A 587 15.68 -10.46 -25.49
C ALA A 587 15.67 -9.58 -26.75
N ARG A 588 16.40 -10.02 -27.77
CA ARG A 588 16.48 -9.36 -29.09
C ARG A 588 16.35 -10.42 -30.17
N LEU A 589 15.60 -10.09 -31.22
CA LEU A 589 15.55 -10.91 -32.43
C LEU A 589 16.87 -10.73 -33.21
N PRO A 590 17.37 -11.79 -33.87
CA PRO A 590 18.62 -11.74 -34.64
C PRO A 590 18.46 -11.01 -35.98
N PHE A 591 17.29 -10.43 -36.24
CA PHE A 591 16.93 -9.71 -37.44
C PHE A 591 16.04 -8.50 -37.09
N THR A 592 15.92 -7.56 -38.02
CA THR A 592 14.97 -6.45 -37.90
C THR A 592 13.55 -6.96 -38.14
N ALA A 593 12.72 -6.97 -37.10
CA ALA A 593 11.32 -7.34 -37.19
C ALA A 593 10.54 -6.37 -38.09
N ARG A 594 9.67 -6.93 -38.94
CA ARG A 594 8.74 -6.15 -39.78
C ARG A 594 7.40 -5.86 -39.08
N GLY A 595 7.00 -6.71 -38.15
CA GLY A 595 5.85 -6.51 -37.26
C GLY A 595 6.24 -6.02 -35.85
N PRO A 596 5.27 -5.63 -35.01
CA PRO A 596 5.52 -5.22 -33.64
C PRO A 596 6.17 -6.34 -32.82
N VAL A 597 7.03 -5.93 -31.88
CA VAL A 597 7.73 -6.83 -30.95
C VAL A 597 7.29 -6.48 -29.53
N PHE A 598 6.46 -7.34 -28.95
CA PHE A 598 5.96 -7.25 -27.59
C PHE A 598 6.91 -7.98 -26.63
N ARG A 599 7.20 -7.37 -25.49
CA ARG A 599 8.18 -7.89 -24.53
C ARG A 599 7.53 -8.27 -23.21
N VAL A 600 7.56 -9.56 -22.89
CA VAL A 600 6.91 -10.18 -21.72
C VAL A 600 7.89 -10.25 -20.54
N SER A 601 7.43 -9.87 -19.35
CA SER A 601 8.20 -9.91 -18.09
C SER A 601 7.89 -11.12 -17.22
#